data_AF-A0A2P4R6P3-F1
#
_entry.id   AF-A0A2P4R6P3-F1
#
_cell.length_a   1.000
_cell.length_b   1.000
_cell.length_c   1.000
_cell.angle_alpha   90.00
_cell.angle_beta   90.00
_cell.angle_gamma   90.00
#
_symmetry.space_group_name_H-M   'P 1'
#
loop_
_entity.id
_entity.type
_entity.pdbx_description
1 polymer ?
#
loop_
_entity_poly.entity_id
_entity_poly.type
_entity_poly.pdbx_seq_one_letter_code
_entity_poly.pdbx_strand_id
1 'polypeptide(L)'
;MNNEIKYIMDELTVIYGFYQDKFSQKRIKSYILSMAEGSHIVNVEPGNVALFDQEIILPIAQFNDQSDSFGLLQVNHSTVQNRSDTDIAADSQRVADLVNRLIRLVSPQNNN
;
A
#
# COMPACT_ATOMS: atom_id res chain seq x y z
N MET A 1 11.30 -8.94 -15.98
CA MET A 1 10.44 -8.60 -14.82
C MET A 1 9.48 -9.76 -14.64
N ASN A 2 9.38 -10.35 -13.44
CA ASN A 2 8.47 -11.47 -13.19
C ASN A 2 7.03 -11.05 -13.58
N ASN A 3 6.29 -11.88 -14.32
CA ASN A 3 4.93 -11.56 -14.79
C ASN A 3 4.02 -11.15 -13.63
N GLU A 4 4.24 -11.73 -12.46
CA GLU A 4 3.53 -11.42 -11.23
C GLU A 4 3.83 -10.01 -10.69
N ILE A 5 5.11 -9.58 -10.70
CA ILE A 5 5.49 -8.22 -10.29
C ILE A 5 4.82 -7.21 -11.23
N LYS A 6 4.81 -7.47 -12.54
CA LYS A 6 4.13 -6.59 -13.50
C LYS A 6 2.64 -6.48 -13.20
N TYR A 7 1.96 -7.62 -13.03
CA TYR A 7 0.54 -7.67 -12.68
C TYR A 7 0.25 -6.84 -11.42
N ILE A 8 1.01 -7.06 -10.35
CA ILE A 8 0.83 -6.32 -9.10
C ILE A 8 0.99 -4.81 -9.31
N MET A 9 2.00 -4.39 -10.06
CA MET A 9 2.23 -2.96 -10.31
C MET A 9 1.15 -2.32 -11.18
N ASP A 10 0.60 -3.06 -12.14
CA ASP A 10 -0.51 -2.58 -12.99
C ASP A 10 -1.78 -2.43 -12.16
N GLU A 11 -2.09 -3.39 -11.30
CA GLU A 11 -3.23 -3.35 -10.36
C GLU A 11 -3.14 -2.18 -9.37
N LEU A 12 -1.97 -2.00 -8.74
CA LEU A 12 -1.73 -0.84 -7.88
C LEU A 12 -1.89 0.47 -8.65
N THR A 13 -1.47 0.53 -9.91
CA THR A 13 -1.61 1.73 -10.75
C THR A 13 -3.08 2.09 -10.98
N VAL A 14 -3.95 1.10 -11.20
CA VAL A 14 -5.40 1.32 -11.34
C VAL A 14 -5.99 1.90 -10.05
N ILE A 15 -5.69 1.29 -8.91
CA ILE A 15 -6.21 1.73 -7.60
C ILE A 15 -5.71 3.16 -7.31
N TYR A 16 -4.40 3.40 -7.31
CA TYR A 16 -3.85 4.72 -7.03
C TYR A 16 -4.29 5.80 -8.03
N GLY A 17 -4.54 5.43 -9.28
CA GLY A 17 -5.10 6.32 -10.28
C GLY A 17 -6.49 6.84 -9.87
N PHE A 18 -7.34 5.98 -9.33
CA PHE A 18 -8.68 6.35 -8.85
C PHE A 18 -8.62 7.34 -7.68
N TYR A 19 -7.76 7.07 -6.68
CA TYR A 19 -7.57 7.97 -5.53
C TYR A 19 -6.77 9.23 -5.87
N GLN A 20 -6.26 9.34 -7.10
CA GLN A 20 -5.32 10.38 -7.54
C GLN A 20 -4.03 10.41 -6.69
N ASP A 21 -3.71 9.31 -6.02
CA ASP A 21 -2.61 9.19 -5.08
C ASP A 21 -1.33 8.69 -5.78
N LYS A 22 -0.80 9.55 -6.64
CA LYS A 22 0.47 9.29 -7.34
C LYS A 22 1.67 9.26 -6.40
N PHE A 23 1.52 9.79 -5.19
CA PHE A 23 2.63 9.91 -4.24
C PHE A 23 2.88 8.58 -3.53
N SER A 24 1.83 7.94 -3.00
CA SER A 24 1.96 6.62 -2.37
C SER A 24 2.39 5.55 -3.38
N GLN A 25 1.89 5.63 -4.63
CA GLN A 25 2.36 4.75 -5.71
C GLN A 25 3.88 4.84 -5.93
N LYS A 26 4.45 6.07 -5.93
CA LYS A 26 5.89 6.27 -6.04
C LYS A 26 6.64 5.73 -4.83
N ARG A 27 6.11 5.96 -3.63
CA ARG A 27 6.72 5.49 -2.37
C ARG A 27 6.82 3.97 -2.31
N ILE A 28 5.77 3.24 -2.71
CA ILE A 28 5.80 1.77 -2.74
C ILE A 28 6.91 1.26 -3.66
N LYS A 29 7.04 1.85 -4.86
CA LYS A 29 8.16 1.52 -5.76
C LYS A 29 9.50 1.78 -5.09
N SER A 30 9.64 2.92 -4.41
CA SER A 30 10.87 3.27 -3.71
C SER A 30 11.22 2.28 -2.60
N TYR A 31 10.30 2.07 -1.66
CA TYR A 31 10.51 1.24 -0.46
C TYR A 31 10.66 -0.25 -0.73
N ILE A 32 10.14 -0.76 -1.85
CA ILE A 32 10.07 -2.20 -2.09
C ILE A 32 10.94 -2.64 -3.27
N LEU A 33 10.98 -1.87 -4.37
CA LEU A 33 11.67 -2.30 -5.59
C LEU A 33 13.10 -1.76 -5.73
N SER A 34 13.44 -0.68 -5.01
CA SER A 34 14.68 0.08 -5.30
C SER A 34 15.60 0.31 -4.12
N MET A 35 15.22 -0.05 -2.89
CA MET A 35 16.11 0.11 -1.73
C MET A 35 16.91 -1.17 -1.49
N ALA A 36 18.22 -1.07 -1.65
CA ALA A 36 19.17 -2.13 -1.33
C ALA A 36 19.55 -2.15 0.16
N GLU A 37 19.57 -0.99 0.83
CA GLU A 37 19.83 -0.84 2.27
C GLU A 37 19.01 0.34 2.83
N GLY A 38 18.43 0.19 4.04
CA GLY A 38 17.67 1.22 4.75
C GLY A 38 16.27 0.80 5.21
N SER A 39 15.45 1.80 5.54
CA SER A 39 14.04 1.63 5.92
C SER A 39 13.22 1.08 4.75
N HIS A 40 12.59 -0.08 4.93
CA HIS A 40 11.72 -0.68 3.94
C HIS A 40 10.49 -1.31 4.58
N ILE A 41 9.43 -1.41 3.78
CA ILE A 41 8.16 -2.00 4.20
C ILE A 41 8.36 -3.51 4.34
N VAL A 42 8.05 -4.06 5.51
CA VAL A 42 8.13 -5.50 5.79
C VAL A 42 6.77 -6.17 5.84
N ASN A 43 5.72 -5.39 6.11
CA ASN A 43 4.34 -5.85 6.20
C ASN A 43 3.38 -4.68 5.95
N VAL A 44 2.19 -5.00 5.47
CA VAL A 44 1.08 -4.05 5.33
C VAL A 44 -0.19 -4.68 5.85
N GLU A 45 -0.90 -3.98 6.73
CA GLU A 45 -2.16 -4.43 7.28
C GLU A 45 -3.22 -3.34 7.20
N PRO A 46 -4.49 -3.66 6.93
CA PRO A 46 -5.56 -2.70 7.06
C PRO A 46 -5.70 -2.24 8.52
N GLY A 47 -5.85 -0.93 8.73
CA GLY A 47 -6.06 -0.35 10.06
C GLY A 47 -7.02 0.83 10.01
N ASN A 48 -7.73 1.05 11.12
CA ASN A 48 -8.63 2.18 11.26
C ASN A 48 -7.85 3.50 11.40
N VAL A 49 -8.22 4.49 10.60
CA VAL A 49 -7.63 5.83 10.62
C VAL A 49 -8.76 6.84 10.71
N ALA A 50 -8.70 7.70 11.73
CA ALA A 50 -9.64 8.80 11.89
C ALA A 50 -9.38 9.89 10.83
N LEU A 51 -10.34 10.12 9.95
CA LEU A 51 -10.29 11.07 8.84
C LEU A 51 -11.65 11.74 8.67
N PHE A 52 -11.67 13.08 8.62
CA PHE A 52 -12.90 13.85 8.35
C PHE A 52 -14.10 13.42 9.22
N ASP A 53 -13.89 13.27 10.52
CA ASP A 53 -14.89 12.85 11.52
C ASP A 53 -15.46 11.43 11.37
N GLN A 54 -14.81 10.58 10.56
CA GLN A 54 -15.13 9.16 10.41
C GLN A 54 -13.89 8.28 10.55
N GLU A 55 -14.08 7.01 10.96
CA GLU A 55 -13.01 6.01 10.93
C GLU A 55 -13.04 5.27 9.59
N ILE A 56 -11.91 5.32 8.88
CA ILE A 56 -11.74 4.67 7.57
C ILE A 56 -10.66 3.60 7.70
N ILE A 57 -10.90 2.43 7.13
CA ILE A 57 -9.88 1.39 7.01
C ILE A 57 -8.92 1.75 5.87
N LEU A 58 -7.63 1.87 6.17
CA LEU A 58 -6.56 2.16 5.22
C LEU A 58 -5.43 1.13 5.31
N PRO A 59 -4.65 0.91 4.23
CA PRO A 59 -3.51 -0.01 4.25
C PRO A 59 -2.34 0.65 4.98
N ILE A 60 -1.93 0.11 6.12
CA ILE A 60 -0.88 0.66 6.98
C ILE A 60 0.41 -0.14 6.81
N ALA A 61 1.48 0.52 6.38
CA ALA A 61 2.80 -0.06 6.24
C ALA A 61 3.56 -0.10 7.57
N GLN A 62 4.16 -1.24 7.84
CA GLN A 62 5.13 -1.47 8.91
C GLN A 62 6.53 -1.52 8.31
N PHE A 63 7.50 -0.85 8.94
CA PHE A 63 8.88 -0.76 8.49
C PHE A 63 9.83 -1.60 9.34
N ASN A 64 10.89 -2.11 8.72
CA ASN A 64 11.92 -2.92 9.40
C ASN A 64 12.67 -2.17 10.52
N ASP A 65 12.74 -0.84 10.44
CA ASP A 65 13.49 0.02 11.34
C ASP A 65 12.66 0.60 12.47
N GLN A 66 11.43 0.10 12.67
CA GLN A 66 10.48 0.59 13.67
C GLN A 66 10.11 2.07 13.53
N SER A 67 10.31 2.65 12.35
CA SER A 67 9.75 3.97 12.03
C SER A 67 8.21 3.95 12.09
N ASP A 68 7.63 5.13 12.31
CA ASP A 68 6.19 5.30 12.42
C ASP A 68 5.46 4.67 11.23
N SER A 69 4.36 3.97 11.53
CA SER A 69 3.57 3.31 10.50
C SER A 69 2.93 4.33 9.56
N PHE A 70 2.87 4.00 8.26
CA PHE A 70 2.45 4.95 7.22
C PHE A 70 1.29 4.40 6.39
N GLY A 71 0.23 5.20 6.22
CA GLY A 71 -0.89 4.85 5.34
C GLY A 71 -0.49 4.88 3.86
N LEU A 72 -0.62 3.74 3.17
CA LEU A 72 -0.25 3.58 1.76
C LEU A 72 -1.32 4.06 0.78
N LEU A 73 -2.46 4.56 1.26
CA LEU A 73 -3.52 5.10 0.42
C LEU A 73 -3.99 6.45 0.98
N GLN A 74 -3.89 7.50 0.18
CA GLN A 74 -4.41 8.81 0.51
C GLN A 74 -5.85 8.95 0.04
N VAL A 75 -6.74 9.10 1.00
CA VAL A 75 -8.14 9.47 0.76
C VAL A 75 -8.31 10.95 1.04
N ASN A 76 -9.02 11.63 0.16
CA ASN A 76 -9.39 13.02 0.34
C ASN A 76 -10.91 13.12 0.53
N HIS A 77 -11.38 14.31 0.91
CA HIS A 77 -12.81 14.55 1.17
C HIS A 77 -13.70 14.20 -0.03
N SER A 78 -13.24 14.46 -1.25
CA SER A 78 -14.01 14.13 -2.47
C SER A 78 -14.09 12.62 -2.71
N THR A 79 -13.04 11.85 -2.38
CA THR A 79 -13.07 10.39 -2.51
C THR A 79 -13.98 9.75 -1.48
N VAL A 80 -13.91 10.24 -0.24
CA VAL A 80 -14.80 9.82 0.85
C VAL A 80 -16.27 10.06 0.52
N GLN A 81 -16.61 11.21 -0.08
CA GLN A 81 -17.99 11.51 -0.44
C GLN A 81 -18.54 10.67 -1.61
N ASN A 82 -17.67 10.23 -2.53
CA ASN A 82 -18.08 9.56 -3.76
C ASN A 82 -17.98 8.04 -3.70
N ARG A 83 -17.51 7.47 -2.59
CA ARG A 83 -17.26 6.05 -2.45
C ARG A 83 -17.64 5.58 -1.05
N SER A 84 -18.25 4.40 -0.96
CA SER A 84 -18.66 3.88 0.35
C SER A 84 -17.43 3.46 1.17
N ASP A 85 -17.52 3.56 2.50
CA ASP A 85 -16.46 3.11 3.40
C ASP A 85 -16.10 1.63 3.17
N THR A 86 -17.10 0.80 2.81
CA THR A 86 -16.92 -0.61 2.44
C THR A 86 -16.01 -0.76 1.22
N ASP A 87 -16.18 0.08 0.20
CA ASP A 87 -15.34 0.00 -1.00
C ASP A 87 -13.92 0.50 -0.74
N ILE A 88 -13.75 1.50 0.14
CA ILE A 88 -12.43 1.97 0.57
C ILE A 88 -11.73 0.89 1.39
N ALA A 89 -12.45 0.21 2.28
CA ALA A 89 -11.92 -0.92 3.05
C ALA A 89 -11.50 -2.08 2.14
N ALA A 90 -12.31 -2.41 1.13
CA ALA A 90 -12.00 -3.45 0.15
C ALA A 90 -10.74 -3.12 -0.67
N ASP A 91 -10.59 -1.87 -1.12
CA ASP A 91 -9.39 -1.43 -1.81
C ASP A 91 -8.16 -1.42 -0.89
N SER A 92 -8.34 -1.04 0.37
CA SER A 92 -7.27 -1.05 1.37
C SER A 92 -6.76 -2.47 1.62
N GLN A 93 -7.67 -3.43 1.74
CA GLN A 93 -7.30 -4.85 1.79
C GLN A 93 -6.55 -5.28 0.53
N ARG A 94 -7.04 -4.90 -0.66
CA ARG A 94 -6.41 -5.24 -1.93
C ARG A 94 -5.01 -4.66 -2.05
N VAL A 95 -4.80 -3.41 -1.62
CA VAL A 95 -3.47 -2.78 -1.58
C VAL A 95 -2.55 -3.55 -0.63
N ALA A 96 -3.02 -3.89 0.58
CA ALA A 96 -2.24 -4.67 1.54
C ALA A 96 -1.81 -6.02 0.96
N ASP A 97 -2.73 -6.77 0.34
CA ASP A 97 -2.45 -8.07 -0.27
C ASP A 97 -1.44 -7.97 -1.41
N LEU A 98 -1.62 -7.00 -2.31
CA LEU A 98 -0.73 -6.76 -3.45
C LEU A 98 0.67 -6.36 -2.99
N VAL A 99 0.77 -5.46 -2.01
CA VAL A 99 2.05 -5.00 -1.48
C VAL A 99 2.76 -6.13 -0.73
N ASN A 100 2.05 -6.91 0.11
CA ASN A 100 2.64 -8.06 0.79
C ASN A 100 3.12 -9.15 -0.18
N ARG A 101 2.38 -9.41 -1.26
CA ARG A 101 2.83 -10.28 -2.35
C ARG A 101 4.09 -9.73 -3.01
N LEU A 102 4.14 -8.42 -3.25
CA LEU A 102 5.31 -7.77 -3.84
C LEU A 102 6.55 -7.93 -2.95
N ILE A 103 6.42 -7.68 -1.64
CA ILE A 103 7.48 -7.87 -0.65
C ILE A 103 8.03 -9.29 -0.76
N ARG A 104 7.17 -10.32 -0.71
CA ARG A 104 7.60 -11.73 -0.81
C ARG A 104 8.34 -12.07 -2.11
N LEU A 105 8.00 -11.41 -3.22
CA LEU A 105 8.61 -11.65 -4.52
C LEU A 105 9.98 -10.99 -4.68
N VAL A 106 10.24 -9.90 -3.96
CA VAL A 106 11.47 -9.11 -4.08
C VAL A 106 12.42 -9.28 -2.89
N SER A 107 11.90 -9.66 -1.72
CA SER A 107 12.72 -10.06 -0.60
C SER A 107 13.56 -11.26 -1.01
N PRO A 108 14.87 -11.29 -0.69
CA PRO A 108 15.68 -12.47 -0.95
C PRO A 108 15.01 -13.67 -0.29
N GLN A 109 14.72 -14.71 -1.08
CA GLN A 109 14.31 -16.00 -0.53
C GLN A 109 15.49 -16.50 0.30
N ASN A 110 15.41 -16.31 1.62
CA ASN A 110 16.28 -17.04 2.54
C ASN A 110 15.88 -18.51 2.43
N ASN A 111 16.52 -19.21 1.50
CA ASN A 111 16.55 -20.66 1.46
C ASN A 111 17.33 -21.11 2.70
N ASN A 112 16.61 -21.30 3.81
CA ASN A 112 17.07 -22.13 4.92
C ASN A 112 16.64 -23.57 4.66
#